data_AF-A0A2E0PSN5-F1
#
_entry.id   AF-A0A2E0PSN5-F1
#
_cell.length_a   1.000
_cell.length_b   1.000
_cell.length_c   1.000
_cell.angle_alpha   90.00
_cell.angle_beta   90.00
_cell.angle_gamma   90.00
#
_symmetry.space_group_name_H-M   'P 1'
#
loop_
_entity.id
_entity.type
_entity.pdbx_description
1 polymer ?
#
loop_
_entity_poly.entity_id
_entity_poly.type
_entity_poly.pdbx_seq_one_letter_code
_entity_poly.pdbx_strand_id
1 'polypeptide(L)'
;MYVGDEYSVASKIIVALLEPIIMILTPVELGGHTMLEHERAMLVAGDTGIASILGTNLMLDLFDFLFWLVWINFLLGFANLIPMIPFDGGHMFRDATHSVLSRLRSKWHPMKVELLANRVSSMSSIFILLILLVPVVVPRLF
;
A
#
# COMPACT_ATOMS: atom_id res chain seq x y z
N MET A 1 -2.14 -13.05 -11.49
CA MET A 1 -2.81 -13.11 -12.81
C MET A 1 -1.71 -13.06 -13.86
N TYR A 2 -1.33 -14.19 -14.46
CA TYR A 2 -0.27 -14.18 -15.48
C TYR A 2 -0.81 -13.51 -16.74
N VAL A 3 -0.27 -12.33 -17.05
CA VAL A 3 -0.57 -11.61 -18.29
C VAL A 3 0.18 -12.31 -19.43
N GLY A 4 -0.45 -13.32 -20.02
CA GLY A 4 0.04 -13.96 -21.24
C GLY A 4 0.17 -12.96 -22.39
N ASP A 5 0.91 -13.33 -23.44
CA ASP A 5 1.20 -12.40 -24.55
C ASP A 5 -0.04 -12.01 -25.40
N GLU A 6 -1.20 -12.59 -25.09
CA GLU A 6 -2.51 -12.34 -25.72
C GLU A 6 -3.23 -11.08 -25.21
N TYR A 7 -2.74 -10.43 -24.16
CA TYR A 7 -3.36 -9.19 -23.65
C TYR A 7 -2.95 -7.97 -24.48
N SER A 8 -3.95 -7.20 -24.92
CA SER A 8 -3.75 -5.87 -25.52
C SER A 8 -2.88 -4.99 -24.62
N VAL A 9 -2.07 -4.10 -25.20
CA VAL A 9 -1.21 -3.14 -24.47
C VAL A 9 -2.03 -2.36 -23.42
N ALA A 10 -3.28 -2.02 -23.73
CA ALA A 10 -4.18 -1.36 -22.79
C ALA A 10 -4.45 -2.20 -21.53
N SER A 11 -4.70 -3.50 -21.68
CA SER A 11 -4.86 -4.40 -20.53
C SER A 11 -3.57 -4.55 -19.73
N LYS A 12 -2.40 -4.60 -20.37
CA LYS A 12 -1.11 -4.65 -19.66
C LYS A 12 -0.90 -3.40 -18.80
N ILE A 13 -1.25 -2.22 -19.32
CA ILE A 13 -1.18 -0.95 -18.57
C ILE A 13 -2.14 -0.97 -17.37
N ILE A 14 -3.38 -1.39 -17.56
CA ILE A 14 -4.37 -1.46 -16.46
C ILE A 14 -3.88 -2.41 -15.37
N VAL A 15 -3.39 -3.59 -15.74
CA VAL A 15 -2.86 -4.55 -14.77
C VAL A 15 -1.65 -3.97 -14.04
N ALA A 16 -0.69 -3.37 -14.76
CA ALA A 16 0.48 -2.76 -14.16
C ALA A 16 0.15 -1.64 -13.14
N LEU A 17 -0.95 -0.91 -13.35
CA LEU A 17 -1.44 0.10 -12.40
C LEU A 17 -2.07 -0.52 -11.14
N LEU A 18 -2.60 -1.73 -11.25
CA LEU A 18 -3.24 -2.45 -10.14
C LEU A 18 -2.27 -3.39 -9.40
N GLU A 19 -1.16 -3.77 -10.02
CA GLU A 19 -0.12 -4.62 -9.41
C GLU A 19 0.32 -4.14 -8.01
N PRO A 20 0.55 -2.84 -7.75
CA PRO A 20 0.88 -2.38 -6.40
C PRO A 20 -0.16 -2.72 -5.34
N ILE A 21 -1.45 -2.83 -5.72
CA ILE A 21 -2.53 -3.21 -4.81
C ILE A 21 -2.52 -4.72 -4.58
N ILE A 22 -2.30 -5.51 -5.64
CA ILE A 22 -2.22 -6.97 -5.56
C ILE A 22 -1.04 -7.39 -4.69
N MET A 23 0.09 -6.68 -4.83
CA MET A 23 1.30 -6.90 -4.04
C MET A 23 1.05 -6.81 -2.53
N ILE A 24 0.03 -6.05 -2.07
CA ILE A 24 -0.26 -5.85 -0.62
C ILE A 24 -0.43 -7.17 0.14
N LEU A 25 -0.93 -8.21 -0.52
CA LEU A 25 -1.19 -9.49 0.10
C LEU A 25 -0.16 -10.57 -0.25
N THR A 26 0.72 -10.33 -1.24
CA THR A 26 1.66 -11.35 -1.71
C THR A 26 2.62 -11.88 -0.63
N PRO A 27 3.20 -11.07 0.29
CA PRO A 27 4.00 -11.65 1.36
C PRO A 27 3.21 -12.57 2.28
N VAL A 28 1.93 -12.30 2.51
CA VAL A 28 1.07 -13.11 3.38
C VAL A 28 0.77 -14.45 2.70
N GLU A 29 0.52 -14.42 1.39
CA GLU A 29 0.32 -15.63 0.57
C GLU A 29 1.57 -16.50 0.49
N LEU A 30 2.75 -15.88 0.49
CA LEU A 30 4.06 -16.56 0.47
C LEU A 30 4.57 -16.94 1.86
N GLY A 31 3.75 -16.83 2.91
CA GLY A 31 4.15 -17.20 4.28
C GLY A 31 5.25 -16.31 4.88
N GLY A 32 5.45 -15.12 4.31
CA GLY A 32 6.48 -14.16 4.71
C GLY A 32 7.79 -14.29 3.93
N HIS A 33 7.84 -15.14 2.91
CA HIS A 33 9.00 -15.29 2.03
C HIS A 33 8.85 -14.50 0.73
N THR A 34 9.98 -14.22 0.08
CA THR A 34 10.07 -13.50 -1.20
C THR A 34 9.64 -14.31 -2.41
N MET A 35 9.58 -15.64 -2.30
CA MET A 35 9.32 -16.57 -3.40
C MET A 35 8.55 -17.79 -2.91
N LEU A 36 7.97 -18.54 -3.85
CA LEU A 36 7.24 -19.76 -3.54
C LEU A 36 8.16 -20.82 -2.91
N GLU A 37 7.69 -21.54 -1.90
CA GLU A 37 8.48 -22.55 -1.19
C GLU A 37 9.02 -23.64 -2.12
N HIS A 38 8.27 -23.97 -3.18
CA HIS A 38 8.71 -24.91 -4.21
C HIS A 38 9.92 -24.39 -5.01
N GLU A 39 9.92 -23.10 -5.37
CA GLU A 39 11.01 -22.46 -6.11
C GLU A 39 12.24 -22.26 -5.20
N ARG A 40 12.00 -21.95 -3.93
CA ARG A 40 13.01 -21.89 -2.87
C ARG A 40 13.79 -23.20 -2.74
N ALA A 41 13.09 -24.33 -2.74
CA ALA A 41 13.71 -25.65 -2.64
C ALA A 41 14.61 -25.99 -3.85
N MET A 42 14.28 -25.47 -5.05
CA MET A 42 15.10 -25.67 -6.24
C MET A 42 16.45 -24.92 -6.16
N LEU A 43 16.47 -23.75 -5.52
CA LEU A 43 17.71 -22.98 -5.32
C LEU A 43 18.64 -23.61 -4.27
N VAL A 44 18.08 -24.24 -3.24
CA VAL A 44 18.86 -25.00 -2.25
C VAL A 44 19.54 -26.22 -2.89
N ALA A 45 18.94 -26.81 -3.94
CA ALA A 45 19.50 -27.94 -4.66
C ALA A 45 20.60 -27.56 -5.67
N GLY A 46 20.66 -26.30 -6.11
CA GLY A 46 21.59 -25.80 -7.12
C GLY A 46 22.70 -24.94 -6.52
N ASP A 47 23.69 -25.55 -5.88
CA ASP A 47 24.80 -24.84 -5.20
C ASP A 47 25.87 -24.32 -6.18
N THR A 48 25.48 -23.44 -7.11
CA THR A 48 26.41 -22.82 -8.07
C THR A 48 26.28 -21.29 -8.05
N GLY A 49 27.41 -20.59 -7.88
CA GLY A 49 27.50 -19.12 -7.89
C GLY A 49 27.77 -18.48 -6.52
N ILE A 50 27.28 -17.25 -6.30
CA ILE A 50 27.47 -16.50 -5.03
C ILE A 50 26.93 -17.29 -3.81
N ALA A 51 25.96 -18.19 -4.04
CA ALA A 51 25.42 -19.15 -3.07
C ALA A 51 26.49 -20.01 -2.40
N SER A 52 27.51 -20.45 -3.14
CA SER A 52 28.53 -21.36 -2.60
C SER A 52 29.54 -20.65 -1.70
N ILE A 53 29.63 -19.32 -1.78
CA ILE A 53 30.53 -18.50 -0.95
C ILE A 53 29.80 -17.97 0.30
N LEU A 54 28.56 -17.50 0.14
CA LEU A 54 27.77 -16.92 1.24
C LEU A 54 26.91 -17.95 1.98
N GLY A 55 26.70 -19.13 1.39
CA GLY A 55 25.73 -20.12 1.82
C GLY A 55 24.32 -19.77 1.34
N THR A 56 23.64 -20.72 0.70
CA THR A 56 22.29 -20.51 0.15
C THR A 56 21.31 -20.00 1.20
N ASN A 57 21.32 -20.56 2.41
CA ASN A 57 20.42 -20.14 3.48
C ASN A 57 20.57 -18.66 3.86
N LEU A 58 21.81 -18.19 4.05
CA LEU A 58 22.07 -16.80 4.42
C LEU A 58 21.62 -15.83 3.32
N MET A 59 21.81 -16.20 2.05
CA MET A 59 21.37 -15.39 0.92
C MET A 59 19.84 -15.23 0.91
N LEU A 60 19.11 -16.33 1.13
CA LEU A 60 17.65 -16.32 1.15
C LEU A 60 17.11 -15.49 2.31
N ASP A 61 17.70 -15.65 3.50
CA ASP A 61 17.32 -14.87 4.67
C ASP A 61 17.62 -13.37 4.47
N LEU A 62 18.72 -13.03 3.79
CA LEU A 62 19.04 -11.64 3.45
C LEU A 62 18.06 -11.05 2.43
N PHE A 63 17.64 -11.82 1.43
CA PHE A 63 16.62 -11.37 0.48
C PHE A 63 15.27 -11.16 1.15
N ASP A 64 14.84 -12.09 1.99
CA ASP A 64 13.62 -11.93 2.77
C ASP A 64 13.72 -10.68 3.66
N PHE A 65 14.85 -10.46 4.34
CA PHE A 65 15.08 -9.25 5.13
C PHE A 65 15.00 -7.96 4.31
N LEU A 66 15.72 -7.86 3.20
CA LEU A 66 15.70 -6.68 2.33
C LEU A 66 14.31 -6.44 1.74
N PHE A 67 13.63 -7.51 1.35
CA PHE A 67 12.25 -7.45 0.91
C PHE A 67 11.35 -6.89 2.00
N TRP A 68 11.43 -7.38 3.24
CA TRP A 68 10.64 -6.87 4.36
C TRP A 68 10.94 -5.39 4.66
N LEU A 69 12.19 -4.94 4.52
CA LEU A 69 12.51 -3.52 4.63
C LEU A 69 11.78 -2.68 3.57
N VAL A 70 11.84 -3.09 2.30
CA VAL A 70 11.13 -2.40 1.21
C VAL A 70 9.62 -2.48 1.45
N TRP A 71 9.12 -3.64 1.85
CA TRP A 71 7.71 -3.94 2.06
C TRP A 71 7.08 -3.07 3.14
N ILE A 72 7.72 -2.99 4.31
CA ILE A 72 7.25 -2.16 5.43
C ILE A 72 7.29 -0.68 5.05
N ASN A 73 8.34 -0.21 4.39
CA ASN A 73 8.43 1.19 3.94
C ASN A 73 7.35 1.52 2.90
N PHE A 74 7.05 0.59 2.00
CA PHE A 74 5.96 0.72 1.04
C PHE A 74 4.60 0.83 1.75
N LEU A 75 4.29 -0.07 2.68
CA LEU A 75 3.05 -0.01 3.47
C LEU A 75 2.97 1.26 4.32
N LEU A 76 4.08 1.71 4.89
CA LEU A 76 4.16 2.98 5.62
C LEU A 76 3.85 4.17 4.70
N GLY A 77 4.34 4.15 3.47
CA GLY A 77 3.99 5.12 2.44
C GLY A 77 2.48 5.17 2.18
N PHE A 78 1.82 4.02 2.03
CA PHE A 78 0.35 3.94 1.88
C PHE A 78 -0.39 4.41 3.13
N ALA A 79 0.07 4.01 4.32
CA ALA A 79 -0.50 4.47 5.58
C ALA A 79 -0.42 6.00 5.72
N ASN A 80 0.68 6.60 5.25
CA ASN A 80 0.84 8.05 5.24
C ASN A 80 -0.14 8.76 4.31
N LEU A 81 -0.74 8.08 3.31
CA LEU A 81 -1.77 8.67 2.45
C LEU A 81 -3.18 8.63 3.06
N ILE A 82 -3.36 8.01 4.23
CA ILE A 82 -4.65 7.97 4.91
C ILE A 82 -5.08 9.41 5.28
N PRO A 83 -6.31 9.83 4.94
CA PRO A 83 -6.77 11.20 5.15
C PRO A 83 -7.20 11.45 6.62
N MET A 84 -6.25 11.31 7.54
CA MET A 84 -6.43 11.47 8.98
C MET A 84 -5.20 12.15 9.58
N ILE A 85 -5.39 13.18 10.39
CA ILE A 85 -4.29 13.83 11.14
C ILE A 85 -3.84 12.87 12.26
N PRO A 86 -2.54 12.51 12.40
CA PRO A 86 -1.34 13.21 11.92
C PRO A 86 -0.71 12.70 10.61
N PHE A 87 -1.34 11.80 9.86
CA PHE A 87 -0.81 11.31 8.58
C PHE A 87 -0.81 12.43 7.52
N ASP A 88 0.22 12.45 6.69
CA ASP A 88 0.46 13.48 5.67
C ASP A 88 -0.69 13.58 4.64
N GLY A 89 -1.34 12.45 4.37
CA GLY A 89 -2.53 12.32 3.53
C GLY A 89 -3.71 13.15 4.02
N GLY A 90 -3.78 13.51 5.30
CA GLY A 90 -4.78 14.43 5.83
C GLY A 90 -4.64 15.84 5.22
N HIS A 91 -3.41 16.33 5.07
CA HIS A 91 -3.13 17.61 4.43
C HIS A 91 -3.36 17.55 2.92
N MET A 92 -2.84 16.50 2.27
CA MET A 92 -3.03 16.29 0.83
C MET A 92 -4.52 16.16 0.47
N PHE A 93 -5.32 15.51 1.31
CA PHE A 93 -6.77 15.39 1.13
C PHE A 93 -7.49 16.73 1.29
N ARG A 94 -7.07 17.58 2.24
CA ARG A 94 -7.59 18.94 2.39
C ARG A 94 -7.29 19.79 1.15
N ASP A 95 -6.09 19.71 0.61
CA ASP A 95 -5.69 20.46 -0.58
C ASP A 95 -6.39 19.94 -1.84
N ALA A 96 -6.51 18.62 -1.98
CA ALA A 96 -7.25 17.99 -3.06
C ALA A 96 -8.73 18.39 -3.02
N THR A 97 -9.38 18.33 -1.85
CA THR A 97 -10.77 18.75 -1.69
C THR A 97 -10.94 20.25 -1.97
N HIS A 98 -10.03 21.11 -1.52
CA HIS A 98 -10.05 22.53 -1.87
C HIS A 98 -9.92 22.77 -3.39
N SER A 99 -8.99 22.10 -4.06
CA SER A 99 -8.79 22.20 -5.51
C SER A 99 -10.00 21.70 -6.32
N VAL A 100 -10.57 20.56 -5.91
CA VAL A 100 -11.79 20.02 -6.53
C VAL A 100 -12.99 20.94 -6.31
N LEU A 101 -13.18 21.41 -5.07
CA LEU A 101 -14.33 22.23 -4.70
C LEU A 101 -14.26 23.63 -5.34
N SER A 102 -13.06 24.22 -5.44
CA SER A 102 -12.85 25.50 -6.13
C SER A 102 -13.11 25.41 -7.65
N ARG A 103 -12.76 24.29 -8.29
CA ARG A 103 -13.09 24.04 -9.71
C ARG A 103 -14.59 23.81 -9.94
N LEU A 104 -15.23 22.94 -9.13
CA LEU A 104 -16.65 22.61 -9.28
C LEU A 104 -17.59 23.71 -8.81
N ARG A 105 -17.22 24.49 -7.79
CA ARG A 105 -18.04 25.54 -7.20
C ARG A 105 -17.44 26.92 -7.38
N SER A 106 -16.91 27.20 -8.58
CA SER A 106 -16.36 28.51 -8.98
C SER A 106 -17.29 29.72 -8.70
N LYS A 107 -18.62 29.51 -8.61
CA LYS A 107 -19.62 30.57 -8.31
C LYS A 107 -19.90 30.77 -6.81
N TRP A 108 -19.29 30.01 -5.91
CA TRP A 108 -19.53 30.11 -4.46
C TRP A 108 -18.60 31.14 -3.82
N HIS A 109 -19.10 31.85 -2.80
CA HIS A 109 -18.28 32.79 -2.05
C HIS A 109 -17.12 32.03 -1.38
N PRO A 110 -15.85 32.46 -1.55
CA PRO A 110 -14.66 31.70 -1.16
C PRO A 110 -14.67 31.26 0.31
N MET A 111 -15.21 32.09 1.19
CA MET A 111 -15.36 31.79 2.62
C MET A 111 -16.24 30.57 2.93
N LYS A 112 -17.29 30.30 2.13
CA LYS A 112 -18.16 29.13 2.32
C LYS A 112 -17.48 27.84 1.85
N VAL A 113 -16.66 27.93 0.80
CA VAL A 113 -15.88 26.79 0.27
C VAL A 113 -14.84 26.36 1.28
N GLU A 114 -14.13 27.33 1.90
CA GLU A 114 -13.12 27.07 2.92
C GLU A 114 -13.72 26.46 4.20
N LEU A 115 -14.83 27.01 4.71
CA LEU A 115 -15.51 26.47 5.88
C LEU A 115 -16.01 25.02 5.66
N LEU A 116 -16.51 24.73 4.45
CA LEU A 116 -17.02 23.41 4.12
C LEU A 116 -15.87 22.41 3.91
N ALA A 117 -14.78 22.81 3.26
CA ALA A 117 -13.57 22.00 3.14
C ALA A 117 -12.95 21.67 4.51
N ASN A 118 -12.82 22.67 5.39
CA ASN A 118 -12.30 22.48 6.75
C ASN A 118 -13.20 21.56 7.58
N ARG A 119 -14.53 21.70 7.46
CA ARG A 119 -15.48 20.84 8.17
C ARG A 119 -15.47 19.41 7.66
N VAL A 120 -15.46 19.21 6.34
CA VAL A 120 -15.40 17.88 5.71
C VAL A 120 -14.08 17.19 6.07
N SER A 121 -12.95 17.89 6.00
CA SER A 121 -11.63 17.37 6.36
C SER A 121 -11.51 16.99 7.86
N SER A 122 -12.10 17.80 8.75
CA SER A 122 -12.14 17.46 10.18
C SER A 122 -13.05 16.26 10.47
N MET A 123 -14.22 16.20 9.83
CA MET A 123 -15.15 15.07 9.97
C MET A 123 -14.56 13.76 9.42
N SER A 124 -13.81 13.80 8.31
CA SER A 124 -13.18 12.61 7.75
C SER A 124 -12.15 12.02 8.70
N SER A 125 -11.38 12.85 9.40
CA SER A 125 -10.40 12.39 10.39
C SER A 125 -11.06 11.63 11.55
N ILE A 126 -12.15 12.17 12.12
CA ILE A 126 -12.89 11.51 13.21
C ILE A 126 -13.55 10.21 12.71
N PHE A 127 -14.13 10.23 11.51
CA PHE A 127 -14.78 9.06 10.94
C PHE A 127 -13.78 7.92 10.69
N ILE A 128 -12.60 8.23 10.14
CA ILE A 128 -11.54 7.25 9.90
C ILE A 128 -10.98 6.72 11.22
N LEU A 129 -10.79 7.58 12.24
CA LEU A 129 -10.39 7.16 13.58
C LEU A 129 -11.36 6.13 14.16
N LEU A 130 -12.68 6.36 14.03
CA LEU A 130 -13.70 5.42 14.49
C LEU A 130 -13.61 4.08 13.76
N ILE A 131 -13.46 4.10 12.43
CA ILE A 131 -13.29 2.86 11.62
C ILE A 131 -12.04 2.09 12.06
N LEU A 132 -10.92 2.78 12.28
CA LEU A 132 -9.67 2.15 12.71
C LEU A 132 -9.74 1.59 14.14
N LEU A 133 -10.62 2.13 14.99
CA LEU A 133 -10.84 1.59 16.34
C LEU A 133 -11.64 0.29 16.33
N VAL A 134 -12.49 0.05 15.33
CA VAL A 134 -13.31 -1.18 15.23
C VAL A 134 -12.48 -2.46 15.38
N PRO A 135 -11.41 -2.72 14.57
CA PRO A 135 -10.61 -3.93 14.68
C PRO A 135 -9.86 -4.05 16.01
N VAL A 136 -9.68 -2.97 16.78
CA VAL A 136 -9.01 -2.98 18.09
C VAL A 136 -9.98 -3.24 19.23
N VAL A 137 -11.18 -2.65 19.16
CA VAL A 137 -12.19 -2.70 20.24
C VAL A 137 -13.06 -3.94 20.13
N VAL A 138 -13.54 -4.28 18.93
CA VAL A 138 -14.49 -5.38 18.74
C VAL A 138 -13.94 -6.73 19.22
N PRO A 139 -12.68 -7.13 18.92
CA PRO A 139 -12.12 -8.39 19.43
C PRO A 139 -11.85 -8.41 20.94
N ARG A 140 -12.04 -7.29 21.65
CA ARG A 140 -11.91 -7.23 23.12
C ARG A 140 -13.24 -7.32 23.85
N LEU A 141 -14.35 -7.20 23.13
CA LEU A 141 -15.71 -7.28 23.67
C LEU A 141 -16.35 -8.67 23.49
N PHE A 142 -15.76 -9.50 22.63
CA PHE A 142 -16.13 -10.89 22.36
C PHE A 142 -14.89 -11.77 22.54
#